data_AF-A0A3L7UG14-F1
#
_entry.id   AF-A0A3L7UG14-F1
#
_cell.length_a   1.000
_cell.length_b   1.000
_cell.length_c   1.000
_cell.angle_alpha   90.00
_cell.angle_beta   90.00
_cell.angle_gamma   90.00
#
_symmetry.space_group_name_H-M   'P 1'
#
loop_
_entity.id
_entity.type
_entity.pdbx_description
1 polymer ?
#
loop_
_entity_poly.entity_id
_entity_poly.type
_entity_poly.pdbx_seq_one_letter_code
_entity_poly.pdbx_strand_id
1 'polypeptide(L)'
;MQTRLIVAMLIASVISTEIFGDDDWPQFRGHGGLGIGSGNPPTEWDVQSGKNVAWKTPIPGLGHSAPIIWGDRVFVTTAINTDSDNPSVEAGWSGGAGESAKDTGDWTWQVVCLQLETGKIRWTKNARIGVPTIKRHLKASHANCTPATDGEFVVAFFGSEGLYCFDIDGQLVWQHDLGKLRSGPY
;
A
#
# COMPACT_ATOMS: atom_id res chain seq x y z
N MET A 1 11.00 -60.47 -34.10
CA MET A 1 10.77 -59.07 -34.50
C MET A 1 9.99 -58.40 -33.37
N GLN A 2 10.57 -57.37 -32.75
CA GLN A 2 10.06 -56.73 -31.53
C GLN A 2 8.88 -55.81 -31.82
N THR A 3 7.75 -56.02 -31.15
CA THR A 3 6.60 -55.11 -31.16
C THR A 3 6.89 -53.94 -30.22
N ARG A 4 7.00 -52.71 -30.74
CA ARG A 4 7.12 -51.49 -29.93
C ARG A 4 5.72 -50.90 -29.72
N LEU A 5 5.26 -50.86 -28.46
CA LEU A 5 4.12 -50.01 -28.07
C LEU A 5 4.61 -48.57 -27.92
N ILE A 6 3.95 -47.64 -28.63
CA ILE A 6 4.09 -46.21 -28.41
C ILE A 6 2.97 -45.79 -27.45
N VAL A 7 3.33 -45.39 -26.23
CA VAL A 7 2.41 -44.75 -25.28
C VAL A 7 2.46 -43.25 -25.55
N ALA A 8 1.40 -42.70 -26.13
CA ALA A 8 1.22 -41.27 -26.25
C ALA A 8 0.70 -40.71 -24.92
N MET A 9 1.53 -39.96 -24.20
CA MET A 9 1.07 -39.15 -23.06
C MET A 9 0.38 -37.88 -23.59
N LEU A 10 -0.94 -37.83 -23.44
CA LEU A 10 -1.70 -36.58 -23.55
C LEU A 10 -1.38 -35.72 -22.31
N ILE A 11 -0.61 -34.65 -22.51
CA ILE A 11 -0.48 -33.58 -21.52
C ILE A 11 -1.74 -32.72 -21.65
N ALA A 12 -2.71 -32.94 -20.76
CA ALA A 12 -3.83 -32.04 -20.60
C ALA A 12 -3.31 -30.74 -19.97
N SER A 13 -3.21 -29.67 -20.77
CA SER A 13 -3.05 -28.32 -20.28
C SER A 13 -4.31 -27.97 -19.47
N VAL A 14 -4.19 -27.97 -18.15
CA VAL A 14 -5.18 -27.35 -17.28
C VAL A 14 -4.97 -25.86 -17.43
N ILE A 15 -5.82 -25.21 -18.22
CA ILE A 15 -5.93 -23.74 -18.21
C ILE A 15 -6.63 -23.41 -16.90
N SER A 16 -5.85 -23.07 -15.88
CA SER A 16 -6.36 -22.43 -14.68
C SER A 16 -6.89 -21.07 -15.10
N THR A 17 -8.21 -20.95 -15.28
CA THR A 17 -8.85 -19.63 -15.17
C THR A 17 -8.60 -19.15 -13.77
N GLU A 18 -7.71 -18.18 -13.61
CA GLU A 18 -7.66 -17.40 -12.38
C GLU A 18 -9.01 -16.70 -12.26
N ILE A 19 -9.76 -17.11 -11.24
CA ILE A 19 -11.00 -16.43 -10.88
C ILE A 19 -10.54 -15.10 -10.28
N PHE A 20 -10.56 -14.03 -11.06
CA PHE A 20 -10.49 -12.68 -10.51
C PHE A 20 -11.65 -12.56 -9.51
N GLY A 21 -11.32 -12.32 -8.25
CA GLY A 21 -12.34 -12.13 -7.23
C GLY A 21 -13.10 -10.85 -7.54
N ASP A 22 -14.42 -10.89 -7.53
CA ASP A 22 -15.31 -9.72 -7.69
C ASP A 22 -15.20 -8.73 -6.49
N ASP A 23 -14.19 -8.93 -5.63
CA ASP A 23 -13.96 -8.27 -4.34
C ASP A 23 -12.60 -7.54 -4.29
N ASP A 24 -11.85 -7.48 -5.39
CA ASP A 24 -10.59 -6.73 -5.45
C ASP A 24 -10.82 -5.21 -5.28
N TRP A 25 -9.80 -4.53 -4.73
CA TRP A 25 -9.82 -3.08 -4.53
C TRP A 25 -8.47 -2.48 -4.96
N PRO A 26 -8.18 -2.41 -6.27
CA PRO A 26 -6.81 -2.22 -6.77
C PRO A 26 -6.21 -0.84 -6.56
N GLN A 27 -7.02 0.18 -6.25
CA GLN A 27 -6.58 1.57 -6.21
C GLN A 27 -7.46 2.42 -5.29
N PHE A 28 -7.19 3.72 -5.19
CA PHE A 28 -8.04 4.65 -4.46
C PHE A 28 -9.49 4.57 -4.98
N ARG A 29 -10.42 4.30 -4.06
CA ARG A 29 -11.84 4.09 -4.36
C ARG A 29 -12.14 2.88 -5.27
N GLY A 30 -11.25 1.88 -5.32
CA GLY A 30 -11.50 0.59 -5.98
C GLY A 30 -11.58 0.69 -7.51
N HIS A 31 -12.23 -0.31 -8.12
CA HIS A 31 -12.36 -0.39 -9.58
C HIS A 31 -12.98 0.88 -10.18
N GLY A 32 -12.31 1.44 -11.19
CA GLY A 32 -12.73 2.68 -11.86
C GLY A 32 -12.73 3.93 -10.97
N GLY A 33 -12.27 3.85 -9.70
CA GLY A 33 -12.28 4.96 -8.75
C GLY A 33 -13.68 5.33 -8.22
N LEU A 34 -14.64 4.42 -8.33
CA LEU A 34 -16.06 4.70 -8.07
C LEU A 34 -16.39 4.75 -6.57
N GLY A 35 -15.70 3.97 -5.75
CA GLY A 35 -15.96 3.84 -4.32
C GLY A 35 -17.19 2.97 -4.03
N ILE A 36 -17.44 1.97 -4.88
CA ILE A 36 -18.56 1.04 -4.77
C ILE A 36 -17.98 -0.35 -4.51
N GLY A 37 -18.45 -1.01 -3.45
CA GLY A 37 -18.14 -2.40 -3.14
C GLY A 37 -19.39 -3.29 -3.27
N SER A 38 -19.18 -4.58 -3.47
CA SER A 38 -20.18 -5.64 -3.72
C SER A 38 -20.63 -6.38 -2.44
N GLY A 39 -19.99 -6.11 -1.29
CA GLY A 39 -20.20 -6.86 -0.04
C GLY A 39 -21.32 -6.34 0.88
N ASN A 40 -21.54 -7.09 1.96
CA ASN A 40 -22.42 -6.72 3.08
C ASN A 40 -21.57 -6.35 4.31
N PRO A 41 -21.04 -5.12 4.40
CA PRO A 41 -20.14 -4.75 5.49
C PRO A 41 -20.87 -4.73 6.84
N PRO A 42 -20.17 -4.96 7.96
CA PRO A 42 -20.77 -4.86 9.29
C PRO A 42 -21.29 -3.43 9.51
N THR A 43 -22.56 -3.32 9.91
CA THR A 43 -23.21 -2.02 10.20
C THR A 43 -22.86 -1.47 11.58
N GLU A 44 -22.24 -2.29 12.42
CA GLU A 44 -21.74 -1.92 13.74
C GLU A 44 -20.35 -2.52 13.94
N TRP A 45 -19.42 -1.75 14.48
CA TRP A 45 -18.09 -2.23 14.86
C TRP A 45 -17.54 -1.35 15.98
N ASP A 46 -16.58 -1.88 16.75
CA ASP A 46 -15.93 -1.13 17.83
C ASP A 46 -14.50 -1.63 18.04
N VAL A 47 -13.51 -0.75 17.85
CA VAL A 47 -12.08 -1.10 17.90
C VAL A 47 -11.60 -1.38 19.33
N GLN A 48 -12.21 -0.74 20.32
CA GLN A 48 -11.86 -0.85 21.73
C GLN A 48 -12.27 -2.21 22.29
N SER A 49 -13.52 -2.61 22.11
CA SER A 49 -14.07 -3.92 22.52
C SER A 49 -13.71 -5.04 21.56
N GLY A 50 -13.36 -4.73 20.30
CA GLY A 50 -13.08 -5.71 19.26
C GLY A 50 -14.32 -6.24 18.54
N LYS A 51 -15.51 -5.67 18.79
CA LYS A 51 -16.75 -6.07 18.09
C LYS A 51 -16.59 -5.91 16.59
N ASN A 52 -16.80 -7.00 15.84
CA ASN A 52 -16.68 -7.07 14.38
C ASN A 52 -15.32 -6.60 13.83
N VAL A 53 -14.24 -6.74 14.62
CA VAL A 53 -12.86 -6.49 14.19
C VAL A 53 -12.19 -7.83 13.92
N ALA A 54 -11.89 -8.12 12.66
CA ALA A 54 -11.27 -9.39 12.26
C ALA A 54 -9.82 -9.52 12.76
N TRP A 55 -9.03 -8.45 12.64
CA TRP A 55 -7.65 -8.41 13.09
C TRP A 55 -7.17 -6.97 13.24
N LYS A 56 -6.01 -6.81 13.89
CA LYS A 56 -5.28 -5.54 14.04
C LYS A 56 -3.79 -5.79 13.85
N THR A 57 -3.15 -4.97 13.04
CA THR A 57 -1.71 -5.07 12.77
C THR A 57 -1.04 -3.72 13.01
N PRO A 58 -0.10 -3.62 13.96
CA PRO A 58 0.69 -2.40 14.13
C PRO A 58 1.54 -2.14 12.89
N ILE A 59 1.34 -0.97 12.26
CA ILE A 59 2.19 -0.48 11.17
C ILE A 59 2.96 0.73 11.70
N PRO A 60 4.30 0.70 11.71
CA PRO A 60 5.10 1.81 12.20
C PRO A 60 4.99 3.03 11.28
N GLY A 61 5.23 4.21 11.82
CA GLY A 61 5.23 5.46 11.07
C GLY A 61 3.83 6.04 10.85
N LEU A 62 3.72 6.90 9.85
CA LEU A 62 2.49 7.61 9.48
C LEU A 62 2.14 7.29 8.02
N GLY A 63 0.87 6.96 7.77
CA GLY A 63 0.32 6.73 6.44
C GLY A 63 -1.12 7.23 6.34
N HIS A 64 -1.38 8.08 5.34
CA HIS A 64 -2.74 8.55 5.01
C HIS A 64 -3.30 7.87 3.76
N SER A 65 -2.49 7.11 3.03
CA SER A 65 -2.95 6.28 1.93
C SER A 65 -4.09 5.36 2.37
N ALA A 66 -5.12 5.23 1.54
CA ALA A 66 -6.06 4.11 1.68
C ALA A 66 -5.36 2.78 1.39
N PRO A 67 -5.72 1.68 2.09
CA PRO A 67 -5.31 0.34 1.71
C PRO A 67 -5.89 -0.03 0.34
N ILE A 68 -5.19 -0.89 -0.39
CA ILE A 68 -5.69 -1.56 -1.60
C ILE A 68 -5.66 -3.07 -1.39
N ILE A 69 -6.52 -3.80 -2.10
CA ILE A 69 -6.69 -5.25 -1.96
C ILE A 69 -6.57 -5.88 -3.35
N TRP A 70 -5.83 -6.99 -3.41
CA TRP A 70 -5.80 -7.86 -4.58
C TRP A 70 -5.62 -9.32 -4.14
N GLY A 71 -6.62 -10.16 -4.42
CA GLY A 71 -6.68 -11.53 -3.92
C GLY A 71 -6.55 -11.60 -2.40
N ASP A 72 -5.59 -12.39 -1.92
CA ASP A 72 -5.31 -12.60 -0.49
C ASP A 72 -4.39 -11.51 0.13
N ARG A 73 -4.17 -10.40 -0.58
CA ARG A 73 -3.18 -9.37 -0.22
C ARG A 73 -3.81 -8.02 0.04
N VAL A 74 -3.36 -7.39 1.11
CA VAL A 74 -3.64 -5.98 1.44
C VAL A 74 -2.33 -5.21 1.33
N PHE A 75 -2.32 -4.12 0.56
CA PHE A 75 -1.15 -3.24 0.47
C PHE A 75 -1.45 -1.91 1.15
N VAL A 76 -0.50 -1.45 1.97
CA VAL A 76 -0.51 -0.13 2.60
C VAL A 76 0.84 0.54 2.41
N THR A 77 0.85 1.87 2.52
CA THR A 77 2.09 2.65 2.52
C THR A 77 2.27 3.37 3.84
N THR A 78 3.52 3.52 4.27
CA THR A 78 3.86 4.25 5.51
C THR A 78 5.20 4.97 5.35
N ALA A 79 5.39 6.02 6.14
CA ALA A 79 6.64 6.73 6.28
C ALA A 79 7.04 6.82 7.76
N ILE A 80 8.23 6.32 8.08
CA ILE A 80 8.77 6.25 9.43
C ILE A 80 9.85 7.31 9.57
N ASN A 81 9.80 8.13 10.61
CA ASN A 81 10.89 9.01 11.00
C ASN A 81 11.68 8.39 12.17
N THR A 82 13.01 8.44 12.12
CA THR A 82 13.89 8.01 13.21
C THR A 82 14.06 9.04 14.34
N ASP A 83 13.72 10.30 14.10
CA ASP A 83 13.72 11.40 15.06
C ASP A 83 12.42 11.41 15.88
N SER A 84 12.53 11.09 17.17
CA SER A 84 11.40 11.01 18.10
C SER A 84 10.76 12.37 18.40
N ASP A 85 11.46 13.47 18.13
CA ASP A 85 10.96 14.83 18.41
C ASP A 85 10.15 15.40 17.22
N ASN A 86 10.01 14.64 16.14
CA ASN A 86 9.22 15.06 14.99
C ASN A 86 7.72 14.98 15.31
N PRO A 87 6.92 16.05 15.07
CA PRO A 87 5.51 16.06 15.43
C PRO A 87 4.72 14.95 14.73
N SER A 88 3.75 14.35 15.42
CA SER A 88 2.75 13.47 14.83
C SER A 88 1.81 14.24 13.90
N VAL A 89 0.80 13.55 13.33
CA VAL A 89 -0.26 14.22 12.58
C VAL A 89 -1.14 15.02 13.54
N GLU A 90 -1.39 16.28 13.23
CA GLU A 90 -2.31 17.11 13.99
C GLU A 90 -3.75 16.94 13.49
N ALA A 91 -4.65 16.51 14.37
CA ALA A 91 -6.08 16.39 14.07
C ALA A 91 -6.85 17.64 14.49
N GLY A 92 -7.84 18.03 13.70
CA GLY A 92 -8.73 19.17 14.02
C GLY A 92 -8.26 20.52 13.47
N TRP A 93 -8.86 21.60 13.97
CA TRP A 93 -8.53 22.97 13.57
C TRP A 93 -7.68 23.67 14.64
N SER A 94 -6.52 24.17 14.24
CA SER A 94 -5.50 24.78 15.11
C SER A 94 -5.36 26.29 14.98
N GLY A 95 -6.22 26.97 14.22
CA GLY A 95 -6.31 28.43 14.27
C GLY A 95 -5.62 29.22 13.15
N GLY A 96 -4.99 28.59 12.15
CA GLY A 96 -4.57 29.30 10.93
C GLY A 96 -3.34 28.75 10.21
N ALA A 97 -3.31 28.98 8.89
CA ALA A 97 -2.23 28.79 7.91
C ALA A 97 -1.23 27.63 8.11
N GLY A 98 -1.57 26.45 7.57
CA GLY A 98 -0.62 25.80 6.67
C GLY A 98 0.73 25.35 7.24
N GLU A 99 0.85 25.09 8.54
CA GLU A 99 2.16 24.86 9.15
C GLU A 99 2.86 23.61 8.60
N SER A 100 4.15 23.76 8.29
CA SER A 100 5.01 22.66 7.88
C SER A 100 5.58 21.97 9.12
N ALA A 101 5.62 20.64 9.09
CA ALA A 101 6.36 19.88 10.08
C ALA A 101 7.87 20.19 9.99
N LYS A 102 8.62 19.91 11.06
CA LYS A 102 10.08 20.04 11.04
C LYS A 102 10.68 19.08 10.01
N ASP A 103 10.18 17.84 9.99
CA ASP A 103 10.58 16.71 9.14
C ASP A 103 12.10 16.57 9.03
N THR A 104 12.77 16.66 10.18
CA THR A 104 14.20 16.41 10.35
C THR A 104 14.49 14.92 10.43
N GLY A 105 15.77 14.56 10.34
CA GLY A 105 16.23 13.19 10.48
C GLY A 105 15.98 12.32 9.24
N ASP A 106 16.37 11.05 9.36
CA ASP A 106 16.17 10.08 8.30
C ASP A 106 14.74 9.54 8.33
N TRP A 107 14.16 9.47 7.14
CA TRP A 107 12.87 8.87 6.92
C TRP A 107 13.01 7.59 6.12
N THR A 108 12.14 6.63 6.39
CA THR A 108 11.99 5.40 5.60
C THR A 108 10.58 5.33 5.05
N TRP A 109 10.45 5.39 3.72
CA TRP A 109 9.20 5.18 3.00
C TRP A 109 9.06 3.70 2.68
N GLN A 110 7.91 3.11 3.00
CA GLN A 110 7.69 1.69 2.86
C GLN A 110 6.37 1.36 2.16
N VAL A 111 6.40 0.24 1.43
CA VAL A 111 5.21 -0.52 1.04
C VAL A 111 5.16 -1.77 1.91
N VAL A 112 3.99 -2.05 2.49
CA VAL A 112 3.75 -3.22 3.34
C VAL A 112 2.65 -4.06 2.71
N CYS A 113 2.90 -5.36 2.57
CA CYS A 113 1.92 -6.35 2.14
C CYS A 113 1.49 -7.19 3.34
N LEU A 114 0.18 -7.29 3.56
CA LEU A 114 -0.43 -8.12 4.59
C LEU A 114 -1.30 -9.20 3.96
N GLN A 115 -1.49 -10.30 4.68
CA GLN A 115 -2.51 -11.31 4.36
C GLN A 115 -3.89 -10.78 4.72
N LEU A 116 -4.85 -10.87 3.81
CA LEU A 116 -6.21 -10.35 3.98
C LEU A 116 -6.94 -11.02 5.16
N GLU A 117 -6.82 -12.33 5.31
CA GLU A 117 -7.58 -13.10 6.29
C GLU A 117 -7.06 -12.91 7.71
N THR A 118 -5.74 -12.71 7.87
CA THR A 118 -5.09 -12.73 9.18
C THR A 118 -4.49 -11.40 9.61
N GLY A 119 -4.32 -10.46 8.68
CA GLY A 119 -3.58 -9.22 8.90
C GLY A 119 -2.07 -9.43 9.10
N LYS A 120 -1.53 -10.65 8.96
CA LYS A 120 -0.09 -10.89 9.13
C LYS A 120 0.69 -10.21 8.01
N ILE A 121 1.77 -9.53 8.36
CA ILE A 121 2.70 -8.97 7.37
C ILE A 121 3.33 -10.12 6.59
N ARG A 122 3.12 -10.14 5.28
CA ARG A 122 3.79 -11.04 4.34
C ARG A 122 5.18 -10.52 4.01
N TRP A 123 5.29 -9.23 3.74
CA TRP A 123 6.57 -8.55 3.53
C TRP A 123 6.44 -7.03 3.77
N THR A 124 7.59 -6.41 4.03
CA THR A 124 7.78 -4.96 4.08
C THR A 124 8.97 -4.59 3.21
N LYS A 125 8.82 -3.56 2.38
CA LYS A 125 9.87 -3.10 1.46
C LYS A 125 10.11 -1.62 1.61
N ASN A 126 11.37 -1.26 1.76
CA ASN A 126 11.81 0.13 1.75
C ASN A 126 11.82 0.61 0.30
N ALA A 127 10.99 1.61 0.00
CA ALA A 127 11.05 2.33 -1.26
C ALA A 127 12.21 3.34 -1.24
N ARG A 128 12.33 4.09 -0.15
CA ARG A 128 13.39 5.08 0.02
C ARG A 128 13.81 5.20 1.47
N ILE A 129 15.08 5.53 1.68
CA ILE A 129 15.60 6.01 2.96
C ILE A 129 16.31 7.34 2.71
N GLY A 130 16.07 8.34 3.56
CA GLY A 130 16.80 9.60 3.57
C GLY A 130 15.98 10.76 4.11
N VAL A 131 16.56 11.96 4.06
CA VAL A 131 15.87 13.19 4.46
C VAL A 131 14.81 13.56 3.40
N PRO A 132 13.60 14.00 3.79
CA PRO A 132 12.59 14.47 2.86
C PRO A 132 13.05 15.71 2.09
N THR A 133 12.80 15.71 0.79
CA THR A 133 13.10 16.80 -0.14
C THR A 133 12.18 18.00 0.08
N ILE A 134 10.96 17.74 0.56
CA ILE A 134 9.96 18.72 0.96
C ILE A 134 9.46 18.41 2.35
N LYS A 135 9.05 19.44 3.08
CA LYS A 135 8.33 19.27 4.34
C LYS A 135 6.87 18.99 4.04
N ARG A 136 6.22 18.19 4.88
CA ARG A 136 4.78 17.98 4.82
C ARG A 136 4.06 19.04 5.65
N HIS A 137 2.79 19.24 5.33
CA HIS A 137 1.88 19.94 6.23
C HIS A 137 1.65 19.12 7.51
N LEU A 138 1.48 19.75 8.68
CA LEU A 138 1.27 19.02 9.96
C LEU A 138 0.09 18.04 9.92
N LYS A 139 -0.89 18.28 9.04
CA LYS A 139 -2.06 17.40 8.81
C LYS A 139 -1.88 16.36 7.70
N ALA A 140 -0.67 16.23 7.15
CA ALA A 140 -0.32 15.25 6.12
C ALA A 140 0.67 14.22 6.68
N SER A 141 0.89 13.14 5.94
CA SER A 141 1.99 12.20 6.16
C SER A 141 2.99 12.28 5.00
N HIS A 142 4.12 11.58 5.10
CA HIS A 142 5.01 11.37 3.96
C HIS A 142 4.58 10.20 3.05
N ALA A 143 3.46 9.54 3.37
CA ALA A 143 2.84 8.44 2.63
C ALA A 143 1.34 8.72 2.39
N ASN A 144 1.03 9.82 1.68
CA ASN A 144 -0.35 10.24 1.44
C ASN A 144 -1.02 9.52 0.26
N CYS A 145 -0.26 9.22 -0.79
CA CYS A 145 -0.84 8.69 -2.02
C CYS A 145 -1.16 7.19 -1.86
N THR A 146 -2.39 6.82 -2.17
CA THR A 146 -2.79 5.42 -2.27
C THR A 146 -2.02 4.73 -3.39
N PRO A 147 -1.39 3.56 -3.15
CA PRO A 147 -0.76 2.79 -4.20
C PRO A 147 -1.82 2.24 -5.17
N ALA A 148 -1.38 1.71 -6.31
CA ALA A 148 -2.23 1.02 -7.25
C ALA A 148 -1.61 -0.34 -7.64
N THR A 149 -2.46 -1.31 -7.98
CA THR A 149 -2.03 -2.63 -8.45
C THR A 149 -2.91 -3.13 -9.60
N ASP A 150 -2.32 -3.94 -10.47
CA ASP A 150 -3.01 -4.74 -11.49
C ASP A 150 -2.97 -6.24 -11.18
N GLY A 151 -2.46 -6.63 -10.01
CA GLY A 151 -2.28 -8.01 -9.59
C GLY A 151 -0.92 -8.62 -9.89
N GLU A 152 -0.14 -8.03 -10.78
CA GLU A 152 1.25 -8.43 -11.05
C GLU A 152 2.23 -7.48 -10.37
N PHE A 153 1.91 -6.18 -10.39
CA PHE A 153 2.74 -5.12 -9.85
C PHE A 153 1.98 -4.25 -8.85
N VAL A 154 2.70 -3.70 -7.88
CA VAL A 154 2.20 -2.64 -6.98
C VAL A 154 3.06 -1.40 -7.15
N VAL A 155 2.42 -0.29 -7.49
CA VAL A 155 3.06 1.01 -7.73
C VAL A 155 2.69 1.95 -6.60
N ALA A 156 3.71 2.50 -5.93
CA ALA A 156 3.57 3.46 -4.84
C ALA A 156 4.26 4.78 -5.17
N PHE A 157 3.58 5.89 -4.89
CA PHE A 157 4.07 7.23 -5.12
C PHE A 157 4.27 7.97 -3.81
N PHE A 158 5.48 8.48 -3.57
CA PHE A 158 5.85 9.19 -2.33
C PHE A 158 6.12 10.68 -2.57
N GLY A 159 5.47 11.27 -3.58
CA GLY A 159 5.62 12.68 -3.90
C GLY A 159 7.02 13.00 -4.45
N SER A 160 7.67 14.03 -3.89
CA SER A 160 9.04 14.41 -4.25
C SER A 160 10.08 13.32 -3.99
N GLU A 161 9.70 12.25 -3.30
CA GLU A 161 10.58 11.14 -2.96
C GLU A 161 10.54 10.02 -3.99
N GLY A 162 9.70 10.16 -5.04
CA GLY A 162 9.72 9.29 -6.21
C GLY A 162 8.55 8.32 -6.33
N LEU A 163 8.58 7.56 -7.43
CA LEU A 163 7.62 6.55 -7.82
C LEU A 163 8.32 5.19 -7.85
N TYR A 164 7.72 4.18 -7.24
CA TYR A 164 8.33 2.87 -7.04
C TYR A 164 7.37 1.77 -7.47
N CYS A 165 7.87 0.81 -8.24
CA CYS A 165 7.12 -0.36 -8.64
C CYS A 165 7.77 -1.61 -8.08
N PHE A 166 6.97 -2.39 -7.37
CA PHE A 166 7.34 -3.72 -6.92
C PHE A 166 6.52 -4.75 -7.66
N ASP A 167 7.04 -5.96 -7.85
CA ASP A 167 6.20 -7.11 -8.16
C ASP A 167 5.33 -7.47 -6.95
N ILE A 168 4.39 -8.39 -7.15
CA ILE A 168 3.45 -8.79 -6.10
C ILE A 168 4.15 -9.41 -4.87
N ASP A 169 5.37 -9.93 -5.02
CA ASP A 169 6.20 -10.51 -3.97
C ASP A 169 7.20 -9.51 -3.36
N GLY A 170 7.12 -8.25 -3.76
CA GLY A 170 7.84 -7.13 -3.19
C GLY A 170 9.27 -6.99 -3.71
N GLN A 171 9.62 -7.53 -4.87
CA GLN A 171 10.89 -7.20 -5.52
C GLN A 171 10.75 -5.89 -6.28
N LEU A 172 11.72 -4.99 -6.11
CA LEU A 172 11.73 -3.74 -6.84
C LEU A 172 11.97 -4.02 -8.33
N VAL A 173 11.03 -3.61 -9.17
CA VAL A 173 11.10 -3.79 -10.63
C VAL A 173 11.70 -2.54 -11.27
N TRP A 174 11.18 -1.37 -10.90
CA TRP A 174 11.72 -0.09 -11.35
C TRP A 174 11.42 1.02 -10.34
N GLN A 175 12.15 2.12 -10.45
CA GLN A 175 11.93 3.34 -9.70
C GLN A 175 12.17 4.57 -10.58
N HIS A 176 11.45 5.65 -10.31
CA HIS A 176 11.62 6.94 -10.96
C HIS A 176 11.67 8.07 -9.94
N ASP A 177 12.74 8.86 -10.00
CA ASP A 177 12.81 10.16 -9.35
C ASP A 177 12.11 11.19 -10.25
N LEU A 178 11.00 11.75 -9.77
CA LEU A 178 10.24 12.78 -10.48
C LEU A 178 10.70 14.21 -10.10
N GLY A 179 11.72 14.30 -9.24
CA GLY A 179 12.26 15.53 -8.69
C GLY A 179 11.35 16.17 -7.66
N LYS A 180 11.75 17.38 -7.24
CA LYS A 180 11.00 18.17 -6.28
C LYS A 180 9.66 18.62 -6.85
N LEU A 181 8.57 18.05 -6.35
CA LEU A 181 7.21 18.48 -6.67
C LEU A 181 6.91 19.80 -5.96
N ARG A 182 6.35 20.76 -6.70
CA ARG A 182 5.90 22.04 -6.14
C ARG A 182 4.43 21.93 -5.76
N SER A 183 4.18 21.60 -4.50
CA SER A 183 2.84 21.39 -3.93
C SER A 183 2.11 22.67 -3.52
N GLY A 184 2.57 23.84 -3.96
CA GLY A 184 1.98 25.15 -3.64
C GLY A 184 2.94 26.03 -2.83
N PRO A 185 2.47 27.17 -2.29
CA PRO A 185 3.31 28.24 -1.75
C PRO A 185 3.91 27.98 -0.36
N TYR A 186 3.95 26.73 0.12
CA TYR A 186 4.51 26.37 1.43
C TYR A 186 5.76 25.50 1.27
#